data_AF-A0A838KGF1-F1
#
_entry.id   AF-A0A838KGF1-F1
#
_cell.length_a   1.000
_cell.length_b   1.000
_cell.length_c   1.000
_cell.angle_alpha   90.00
_cell.angle_beta   90.00
_cell.angle_gamma   90.00
#
_symmetry.space_group_name_H-M   'P 1'
#
loop_
_entity.id
_entity.type
_entity.pdbx_description
1 polymer ?
#
loop_
_entity_poly.entity_id
_entity_poly.type
_entity_poly.pdbx_seq_one_letter_code
_entity_poly.pdbx_strand_id
1 'polypeptide(L)'
;RDLFVDDRPFRTGYVEAVATEEGRRRSGLGTLVMMRIADVIRQHMQMGALSTGHHRFYERLGWERWRGPTYVREGDRLLRTEDEDRGVMVLRHGPGATVDLTAAIACPARAGDDW
;
A
#
# COMPACT_ATOMS: atom_id res chain seq x y z
N ARG A 1 -9.93 -2.13 1.56
CA ARG A 1 -10.27 -2.47 0.16
C ARG A 1 -9.55 -3.74 -0.21
N ASP A 2 -10.04 -4.54 -1.15
CA ASP A 2 -9.25 -5.69 -1.62
C ASP A 2 -8.26 -5.21 -2.68
N LEU A 3 -7.03 -5.71 -2.60
CA LEU A 3 -6.05 -5.64 -3.68
C LEU A 3 -5.85 -7.05 -4.21
N PHE A 4 -5.47 -7.16 -5.48
CA PHE A 4 -5.28 -8.44 -6.14
C PHE A 4 -3.82 -8.58 -6.54
N VAL A 5 -3.17 -9.66 -6.11
CA VAL A 5 -1.82 -10.02 -6.55
C VAL A 5 -1.93 -11.27 -7.41
N ASP A 6 -1.58 -11.19 -8.69
CA ASP A 6 -1.80 -12.25 -9.68
C ASP A 6 -3.19 -12.89 -9.53
N ASP A 7 -4.23 -12.05 -9.59
CA ASP A 7 -5.64 -12.40 -9.40
C ASP A 7 -6.07 -12.88 -8.02
N ARG A 8 -5.14 -13.15 -7.10
CA ARG A 8 -5.46 -13.54 -5.74
C ARG A 8 -5.86 -12.31 -4.91
N PRO A 9 -7.09 -12.27 -4.35
CA PRO A 9 -7.52 -11.16 -3.51
C PRO A 9 -6.86 -11.21 -2.12
N PHE A 10 -6.50 -10.03 -1.63
CA PHE A 10 -6.04 -9.79 -0.27
C PHE A 10 -6.83 -8.63 0.33
N ARG A 11 -7.46 -8.89 1.48
CA ARG A 11 -8.08 -7.84 2.27
C ARG A 11 -7.02 -6.86 2.75
N THR A 12 -7.01 -5.67 2.17
CA THR A 12 -5.92 -4.72 2.33
C THR A 12 -6.36 -3.49 3.13
N GLY A 13 -5.56 -3.15 4.14
CA GLY A 13 -5.60 -1.84 4.77
C GLY A 13 -4.83 -0.85 3.91
N TYR A 14 -5.53 -0.06 3.11
CA TYR A 14 -4.92 0.95 2.25
C TYR A 14 -4.84 2.27 3.01
N VAL A 15 -3.62 2.79 3.18
CA VAL A 15 -3.36 3.99 3.99
C VAL A 15 -3.35 5.21 3.10
N GLU A 16 -4.18 6.18 3.46
CA GLU A 16 -4.43 7.39 2.67
C GLU A 16 -4.09 8.65 3.46
N ALA A 17 -3.81 9.74 2.73
CA ALA A 17 -3.76 11.10 3.25
C ALA A 17 -2.90 11.29 4.52
N VAL A 18 -1.75 10.61 4.60
CA VAL A 18 -0.81 10.77 5.73
C VAL A 18 -0.20 12.17 5.69
N ALA A 19 -0.46 12.96 6.73
CA ALA A 19 0.03 14.32 6.83
C ALA A 19 0.57 14.65 8.23
N THR A 20 1.53 15.56 8.29
CA THR A 20 1.99 16.20 9.53
C THR A 20 2.12 17.69 9.27
N GLU A 21 1.48 18.47 10.14
CA GLU A 21 1.54 19.94 10.12
C GLU A 21 3.00 20.41 10.17
N GLU A 22 3.32 21.44 9.39
CA GLU A 22 4.69 21.83 9.08
C GLU A 22 5.53 22.15 10.31
N GLY A 23 5.00 22.94 11.24
CA GLY A 23 5.67 23.29 12.50
C GLY A 23 5.89 22.11 13.44
N ARG A 24 5.21 20.99 13.21
CA ARG A 24 5.31 19.75 14.01
C ARG A 24 6.05 18.61 13.31
N ARG A 25 6.61 18.82 12.12
CA ARG A 25 7.42 17.79 11.43
C ARG A 25 8.68 17.46 12.23
N ARG A 26 9.29 16.30 11.94
CA ARG A 26 10.54 15.80 12.58
C ARG A 26 10.47 15.55 14.10
N SER A 27 9.27 15.59 14.68
CA SER A 27 9.01 15.27 16.10
C SER A 27 8.62 13.80 16.34
N GLY A 28 8.60 12.96 15.29
CA GLY A 28 8.23 11.55 15.38
C GLY A 28 6.73 11.25 15.26
N LEU A 29 5.86 12.25 15.13
CA LEU A 29 4.41 12.06 15.04
C LEU A 29 3.98 11.13 13.90
N GLY A 30 4.53 11.32 12.69
CA GLY A 30 4.24 10.43 11.55
C GLY A 30 4.62 8.97 11.84
N THR A 31 5.76 8.73 12.50
CA THR A 31 6.18 7.39 12.91
C THR A 31 5.19 6.80 13.91
N LEU A 32 4.78 7.56 14.92
CA LEU A 32 3.82 7.12 15.93
C LEU A 32 2.49 6.69 15.29
N VAL A 33 1.96 7.52 14.39
CA VAL A 33 0.72 7.22 13.66
C VAL A 33 0.88 5.97 12.80
N MET A 34 1.95 5.88 12.00
CA MET A 34 2.16 4.74 11.11
C MET A 34 2.41 3.43 11.84
N MET A 35 3.04 3.45 13.02
CA MET A 35 3.15 2.26 13.88
C MET A 35 1.78 1.80 14.37
N ARG A 36 0.92 2.73 14.82
CA ARG A 36 -0.43 2.38 15.24
C ARG A 36 -1.28 1.84 14.09
N ILE A 37 -1.15 2.42 12.90
CA ILE A 37 -1.80 1.93 11.68
C ILE A 37 -1.32 0.51 11.35
N ALA A 38 -0.02 0.23 11.45
CA ALA A 38 0.52 -1.11 11.22
C ALA A 38 -0.09 -2.15 12.18
N ASP A 39 -0.34 -1.80 13.45
CA ASP A 39 -1.02 -2.68 14.39
C ASP A 39 -2.47 -2.97 13.97
N VAL A 40 -3.22 -1.95 13.58
CA VAL A 40 -4.61 -2.10 13.09
C VAL A 40 -4.65 -2.99 11.85
N ILE A 41 -3.73 -2.78 10.90
CA ILE A 41 -3.60 -3.62 9.71
C ILE A 41 -3.33 -5.07 10.11
N ARG A 42 -2.36 -5.31 11.00
CA ARG A 42 -2.01 -6.66 11.45
C ARG A 42 -3.15 -7.40 12.14
N GLN A 43 -4.04 -6.66 12.80
CA GLN A 43 -5.18 -7.23 13.53
C GLN A 43 -6.39 -7.55 12.63
N HIS A 44 -6.59 -6.80 11.55
CA HIS A 44 -7.87 -6.82 10.82
C HIS A 44 -7.74 -7.10 9.32
N MET A 45 -6.53 -7.02 8.77
CA MET A 45 -6.26 -7.12 7.34
C MET A 45 -5.31 -8.28 7.06
N GLN A 46 -5.14 -8.61 5.78
CA GLN A 46 -4.21 -9.64 5.32
C GLN A 46 -2.88 -9.03 4.84
N MET A 47 -2.90 -7.74 4.48
CA MET A 47 -1.74 -6.92 4.18
C MET A 47 -2.08 -5.43 4.32
N GLY A 48 -1.04 -4.59 4.41
CA GLY A 48 -1.16 -3.14 4.23
C GLY A 48 -0.67 -2.71 2.85
N ALA A 49 -1.20 -1.60 2.34
CA ALA A 49 -0.67 -0.95 1.14
C ALA A 49 -0.81 0.59 1.23
N LEU A 50 0.02 1.30 0.47
CA LEU A 50 -0.04 2.75 0.26
C LEU A 50 0.70 3.11 -1.04
N SER A 51 0.39 4.25 -1.65
CA SER A 51 1.20 4.88 -2.70
C SER A 51 1.92 6.11 -2.14
N THR A 52 3.22 6.26 -2.45
CA THR A 52 4.01 7.39 -1.93
C THR A 52 5.25 7.69 -2.75
N GLY A 53 5.68 8.95 -2.76
CA GLY A 53 7.03 9.34 -3.20
C GLY A 53 8.11 9.29 -2.10
N HIS A 54 7.75 8.98 -0.84
CA HIS A 54 8.62 9.12 0.33
C HIS A 54 9.10 7.77 0.93
N HIS A 55 9.56 6.85 0.10
CA HIS A 55 9.86 5.45 0.49
C HIS A 55 10.72 5.29 1.76
N ARG A 56 11.81 6.06 1.89
CA ARG A 56 12.75 5.93 3.03
C ARG A 56 12.08 6.11 4.40
N PHE A 57 11.00 6.89 4.46
CA PHE A 57 10.26 7.05 5.70
C PHE A 57 9.56 5.74 6.09
N TYR A 58 8.86 5.12 5.14
CA TYR A 58 8.06 3.91 5.35
C TYR A 58 8.91 2.63 5.43
N GLU A 59 10.03 2.55 4.70
CA GLU A 59 10.99 1.44 4.77
C GLU A 59 11.47 1.17 6.20
N ARG A 60 11.77 2.24 6.95
CA ARG A 60 12.19 2.15 8.36
C ARG A 60 11.10 1.61 9.29
N LEU A 61 9.85 1.60 8.83
CA LEU A 61 8.69 1.10 9.58
C LEU A 61 8.25 -0.30 9.10
N GLY A 62 9.08 -0.96 8.28
CA GLY A 62 8.84 -2.32 7.79
C GLY A 62 7.96 -2.41 6.55
N TRP A 63 7.71 -1.30 5.86
CA TRP A 63 7.05 -1.30 4.56
C TRP A 63 8.05 -1.63 3.46
N GLU A 64 7.62 -2.39 2.47
CA GLU A 64 8.45 -2.86 1.38
C GLU A 64 7.92 -2.31 0.06
N ARG A 65 8.82 -1.90 -0.85
CA ARG A 65 8.41 -1.42 -2.17
C ARG A 65 7.85 -2.55 -3.01
N TRP A 66 6.72 -2.31 -3.65
CA TRP A 66 6.27 -3.14 -4.74
C TRP A 66 7.17 -2.93 -5.96
N ARG A 67 7.51 -4.01 -6.65
CA ARG A 67 8.47 -4.01 -7.78
C ARG A 67 7.85 -4.50 -9.08
N GLY A 68 6.71 -5.18 -8.99
CA GLY A 68 5.94 -5.60 -10.15
C GLY A 68 5.07 -4.48 -10.72
N PRO A 69 4.41 -4.76 -11.85
CA PRO A 69 3.52 -3.79 -12.51
C PRO A 69 2.22 -3.57 -11.72
N THR A 70 1.74 -2.33 -11.75
CA THR A 70 0.48 -1.88 -11.15
C THR A 70 -0.66 -1.80 -12.19
N TYR A 71 -1.87 -2.13 -11.76
CA TYR A 71 -3.07 -2.08 -12.59
C TYR A 71 -4.29 -1.57 -11.83
N VAL A 72 -5.28 -1.12 -12.57
CA VAL A 72 -6.65 -0.92 -12.10
C VAL A 72 -7.53 -2.01 -12.69
N ARG A 73 -8.39 -2.58 -11.86
CA ARG A 73 -9.37 -3.60 -12.24
C ARG A 73 -10.74 -2.96 -12.46
N GLU A 74 -11.23 -3.05 -13.69
CA GLU A 74 -12.56 -2.65 -14.12
C GLU A 74 -13.33 -3.88 -14.62
N GLY A 75 -14.11 -4.50 -13.73
CA GLY A 75 -14.72 -5.81 -14.00
C GLY A 75 -13.63 -6.86 -14.26
N ASP A 76 -13.67 -7.50 -15.44
CA ASP A 76 -12.68 -8.49 -15.87
C ASP A 76 -11.45 -7.89 -16.56
N ARG A 77 -11.42 -6.57 -16.76
CA ARG A 77 -10.32 -5.89 -17.45
C ARG A 77 -9.27 -5.40 -16.46
N LEU A 78 -8.02 -5.52 -16.84
CA LEU A 78 -6.88 -4.88 -16.18
C LEU A 78 -6.38 -3.73 -17.06
N LEU A 79 -6.40 -2.52 -16.50
CA LEU A 79 -5.86 -1.31 -17.10
C LEU A 79 -4.52 -1.02 -16.45
N ARG A 80 -3.46 -0.86 -17.25
CA ARG A 80 -2.10 -0.64 -16.75
C ARG A 80 -1.96 0.77 -16.17
N THR A 81 -1.35 0.90 -14.98
CA THR A 81 -1.03 2.21 -14.36
C THR A 81 0.48 2.41 -14.23
N GLU A 82 1.18 2.62 -15.35
CA GLU A 82 2.66 2.71 -15.38
C GLU A 82 3.20 3.85 -14.51
N ASP A 83 2.45 4.96 -14.39
CA ASP A 83 2.85 6.10 -13.57
C ASP A 83 2.86 5.79 -12.06
N GLU A 84 2.11 4.77 -11.64
CA GLU A 84 2.05 4.30 -10.25
C GLU A 84 3.12 3.25 -9.93
N ASP A 85 3.86 2.79 -10.95
CA ASP A 85 4.98 1.90 -10.73
C ASP A 85 5.95 2.53 -9.75
N ARG A 86 6.44 1.71 -8.83
CA ARG A 86 7.41 2.09 -7.80
C ARG A 86 6.87 3.03 -6.73
N GLY A 87 5.65 3.58 -6.85
CA GLY A 87 4.99 4.35 -5.80
C GLY A 87 4.36 3.48 -4.73
N VAL A 88 3.86 2.30 -5.14
CA VAL A 88 3.20 1.36 -4.23
C VAL A 88 4.19 0.71 -3.27
N MET A 89 3.85 0.75 -1.98
CA MET A 89 4.51 0.01 -0.91
C MET A 89 3.51 -0.87 -0.16
N VAL A 90 3.98 -1.99 0.36
CA VAL A 90 3.16 -2.96 1.10
C VAL A 90 3.73 -3.26 2.48
N LEU A 91 2.85 -3.55 3.43
CA LEU A 91 3.21 -4.11 4.73
C LEU A 91 2.83 -5.58 4.75
N ARG A 92 3.81 -6.47 4.54
CA ARG A 92 3.60 -7.92 4.54
C ARG A 92 3.51 -8.45 5.97
N HIS A 93 2.49 -9.26 6.23
CA HIS A 93 2.32 -10.02 7.47
C HIS A 93 1.28 -11.14 7.23
N GLY A 94 1.18 -12.10 8.15
CA GLY A 94 0.11 -13.11 8.13
C GLY A 94 -0.07 -13.75 6.74
N PRO A 95 -1.29 -13.80 6.18
CA PRO A 95 -1.54 -14.34 4.85
C PRO A 95 -0.78 -13.65 3.71
N GLY A 96 -0.46 -12.36 3.84
CA GLY A 96 0.32 -11.58 2.88
C GLY A 96 1.84 -11.71 3.04
N ALA A 97 2.33 -12.46 4.03
CA ALA A 97 3.77 -12.55 4.36
C ALA A 97 4.64 -13.08 3.20
N THR A 98 4.07 -13.97 2.38
CA THR A 98 4.78 -14.66 1.29
C THR A 98 4.43 -14.13 -0.09
N VAL A 99 3.73 -12.99 -0.16
CA VAL A 99 3.41 -12.35 -1.44
C VAL A 99 4.71 -12.02 -2.18
N ASP A 100 4.76 -12.36 -3.47
CA ASP A 100 5.84 -11.98 -4.36
C ASP A 100 5.69 -10.51 -4.74
N LEU A 101 6.68 -9.69 -4.36
CA LEU A 101 6.70 -8.25 -4.64
C LEU A 101 6.93 -7.93 -6.12
N THR A 102 7.26 -8.91 -6.95
CA THR A 102 7.45 -8.73 -8.40
C THR A 102 6.23 -9.10 -9.24
N ALA A 103 5.20 -9.67 -8.62
CA ALA A 103 3.94 -10.03 -9.25
C ALA A 103 3.14 -8.79 -9.70
N ALA A 104 2.14 -9.01 -10.58
CA ALA A 104 1.21 -7.95 -10.92
C ALA A 104 0.33 -7.64 -9.71
N ILE A 105 0.13 -6.35 -9.41
CA ILE A 105 -0.81 -5.90 -8.38
C ILE A 105 -1.90 -5.04 -8.99
N ALA A 106 -3.15 -5.32 -8.65
CA ALA A 106 -4.29 -4.57 -9.13
C ALA A 106 -5.15 -4.06 -7.98
N CYS A 107 -5.66 -2.85 -8.15
CA CYS A 107 -6.63 -2.26 -7.24
C CYS A 107 -7.98 -2.08 -7.97
N PRO A 108 -9.13 -2.13 -7.28
CA PRO A 108 -10.42 -1.88 -7.92
C PRO A 108 -10.55 -0.41 -8.28
N ALA A 109 -11.17 -0.14 -9.44
CA ALA A 109 -11.48 1.21 -9.88
C ALA A 109 -12.35 1.97 -8.86
N ARG A 110 -12.08 3.27 -8.69
CA ARG A 110 -12.86 4.20 -7.87
C ARG A 110 -12.94 5.56 -8.55
N ALA A 111 -13.78 6.44 -8.01
CA ALA A 111 -13.79 7.83 -8.47
C ALA A 111 -12.50 8.54 -8.00
N GLY A 112 -11.82 9.23 -8.92
CA GLY A 112 -10.59 9.97 -8.64
C GLY A 112 -9.34 9.17 -9.00
N ASP A 113 -8.28 9.35 -8.20
CA ASP A 113 -7.06 8.55 -8.29
C ASP A 113 -7.36 7.14 -7.76
N ASP A 114 -7.13 6.09 -8.53
CA ASP A 114 -7.46 4.73 -8.15
C ASP A 114 -6.58 4.17 -7.03
N TRP A 115 -5.31 4.60 -6.92
CA TRP A 115 -4.35 4.04 -5.98
C TRP A 115 -4.48 4.70 -4.62
#